data_AF-A0A2J2H608-F1
#
_entry.id   AF-A0A2J2H608-F1
#
_cell.length_a   1.000
_cell.length_b   1.000
_cell.length_c   1.000
_cell.angle_alpha   90.00
_cell.angle_beta   90.00
_cell.angle_gamma   90.00
#
_symmetry.space_group_name_H-M   'P 1'
#
loop_
_entity.id
_entity.type
_entity.pdbx_description
1 polymer ?
#
loop_
_entity_poly.entity_id
_entity_poly.type
_entity_poly.pdbx_seq_one_letter_code
_entity_poly.pdbx_strand_id
1 'polypeptide(L)'
;MAVEAVERPLPKPSDEGYVEARLLEALAEAGLALEFLGRCLTRNAAGKAFQAWRALLAALLRLELGRLKTLVKTDEERRWLESTAVPRVPTGRMKTLARLLEEAGHGGMSLWVAVILDLHDYQYHGLDLSGELSKYATREDAVADVTSVLEELARRAEALRGRIKWSGELERALEELKRALTRRAQ
;
A
#
# COMPACT_ATOMS: atom_id res chain seq x y z
N MET A 1 -11.01 -12.19 8.79
CA MET A 1 -10.99 -11.09 7.81
C MET A 1 -11.07 -9.76 8.55
N ALA A 2 -9.97 -9.03 8.67
CA ALA A 2 -9.91 -7.70 9.30
C ALA A 2 -10.62 -6.58 8.49
N VAL A 3 -11.58 -6.92 7.63
CA VAL A 3 -12.25 -5.99 6.70
C VAL A 3 -12.99 -4.88 7.44
N GLU A 4 -13.55 -5.20 8.61
CA GLU A 4 -14.20 -4.20 9.48
C GLU A 4 -13.26 -3.06 9.89
N ALA A 5 -11.94 -3.26 9.85
CA ALA A 5 -10.98 -2.22 10.18
C ALA A 5 -11.02 -1.04 9.18
N VAL A 6 -11.43 -1.27 7.93
CA VAL A 6 -11.55 -0.22 6.90
C VAL A 6 -12.68 0.76 7.23
N GLU A 7 -13.71 0.30 7.95
CA GLU A 7 -14.86 1.11 8.33
C GLU A 7 -14.64 1.87 9.66
N ARG A 8 -13.56 1.58 10.39
CA ARG A 8 -13.25 2.26 11.65
C ARG A 8 -12.67 3.65 11.36
N PRO A 9 -13.04 4.67 12.15
CA PRO A 9 -12.43 5.99 12.00
C PRO A 9 -10.93 5.89 12.28
N LEU A 10 -10.14 6.46 11.37
CA LEU A 10 -8.70 6.54 11.56
C LEU A 10 -8.37 7.52 12.70
N PRO A 11 -7.36 7.21 13.55
CA PRO A 11 -6.78 8.17 14.48
C PRO A 11 -6.28 9.42 13.75
N LYS A 12 -5.99 10.51 14.48
CA LYS A 12 -5.36 11.66 13.83
C LYS A 12 -3.99 11.24 13.31
N PRO A 13 -3.52 11.75 12.17
CA PRO A 13 -2.18 11.48 11.65
C PRO A 13 -1.05 11.77 12.66
N SER A 14 -1.26 12.68 13.61
CA SER A 14 -0.32 12.97 14.70
C SER A 14 -0.20 11.84 15.73
N ASP A 15 -1.24 11.02 15.89
CA ASP A 15 -1.37 10.08 17.00
C ASP A 15 -0.47 8.85 16.81
N GLU A 16 0.02 8.29 17.92
CA GLU A 16 0.92 7.12 17.90
C GLU A 16 0.26 5.89 17.27
N GLY A 17 -1.06 5.73 17.44
CA GLY A 17 -1.83 4.63 16.87
C GLY A 17 -2.09 4.73 15.36
N TYR A 18 -1.75 5.86 14.72
CA TYR A 18 -2.03 6.06 13.28
C TYR A 18 -1.28 5.06 12.39
N VAL A 19 -0.02 4.75 12.73
CA VAL A 19 0.80 3.81 11.95
C VAL A 19 0.18 2.41 11.98
N GLU A 20 -0.23 1.95 13.17
CA GLU A 20 -0.89 0.67 13.37
C GLU A 20 -2.22 0.61 12.61
N ALA A 21 -3.05 1.66 12.71
CA ALA A 21 -4.34 1.72 12.03
C ALA A 21 -4.20 1.68 10.49
N ARG A 22 -3.26 2.46 9.92
CA ARG A 22 -2.98 2.44 8.48
C ARG A 22 -2.38 1.11 8.01
N LEU A 23 -1.58 0.44 8.85
CA LEU A 23 -1.07 -0.88 8.51
C LEU A 23 -2.18 -1.94 8.52
N LEU A 24 -3.11 -1.86 9.46
CA LEU A 24 -4.26 -2.76 9.53
C LEU A 24 -5.18 -2.58 8.32
N GLU A 25 -5.46 -1.33 7.93
CA GLU A 25 -6.18 -0.99 6.70
C GLU A 25 -5.47 -1.54 5.47
N ALA A 26 -4.14 -1.42 5.39
CA ALA A 26 -3.37 -1.98 4.28
C ALA A 26 -3.55 -3.50 4.15
N LEU A 27 -3.51 -4.23 5.26
CA LEU A 27 -3.72 -5.68 5.29
C LEU A 27 -5.17 -6.06 4.97
N ALA A 28 -6.14 -5.28 5.44
CA ALA A 28 -7.55 -5.51 5.15
C ALA A 28 -7.87 -5.31 3.65
N GLU A 29 -7.39 -4.23 3.05
CA GLU A 29 -7.54 -3.96 1.62
C GLU A 29 -6.80 -4.98 0.75
N ALA A 30 -5.63 -5.45 1.20
CA ALA A 30 -4.91 -6.55 0.56
C ALA A 30 -5.73 -7.85 0.55
N GLY A 31 -6.37 -8.18 1.68
CA GLY A 31 -7.28 -9.33 1.77
C GLY A 31 -8.45 -9.22 0.79
N LEU A 32 -9.09 -8.05 0.73
CA LEU A 32 -10.18 -7.78 -0.24
C LEU A 32 -9.70 -7.90 -1.69
N ALA A 33 -8.50 -7.43 -2.02
CA ALA A 33 -7.93 -7.60 -3.35
C ALA A 33 -7.85 -9.08 -3.75
N LEU A 34 -7.41 -9.96 -2.84
CA LEU A 34 -7.39 -11.40 -3.08
C LEU A 34 -8.79 -12.01 -3.20
N GLU A 35 -9.79 -11.52 -2.47
CA GLU A 35 -11.17 -11.97 -2.65
C GLU A 35 -11.70 -11.60 -4.04
N PHE A 36 -11.46 -10.38 -4.50
CA PHE A 36 -11.85 -9.95 -5.86
C PHE A 36 -11.16 -10.77 -6.94
N LEU A 37 -9.86 -11.08 -6.79
CA LEU A 37 -9.18 -12.00 -7.70
C LEU A 37 -9.84 -13.38 -7.71
N GLY A 38 -10.38 -13.85 -6.59
CA GLY A 38 -11.00 -15.18 -6.48
C GLY A 38 -12.33 -15.27 -7.22
N ARG A 39 -12.92 -14.11 -7.48
CA ARG A 39 -14.14 -13.93 -8.26
C ARG A 39 -13.86 -13.49 -9.69
N CYS A 40 -12.59 -13.53 -10.14
CA CYS A 40 -12.15 -13.09 -11.46
C CYS A 40 -12.43 -11.60 -11.75
N LEU A 41 -12.50 -10.76 -10.71
CA LEU A 41 -12.75 -9.31 -10.79
C LEU A 41 -11.42 -8.54 -10.73
N THR A 42 -10.60 -8.68 -11.77
CA THR A 42 -9.21 -8.18 -11.79
C THR A 42 -9.10 -6.66 -11.62
N ARG A 43 -10.00 -5.89 -12.22
CA ARG A 43 -10.02 -4.42 -12.09
C ARG A 43 -10.29 -3.96 -10.65
N ASN A 44 -11.26 -4.60 -9.99
CA ASN A 44 -11.59 -4.32 -8.59
C ASN A 44 -10.44 -4.73 -7.66
N ALA A 45 -9.81 -5.86 -7.95
CA ALA A 45 -8.63 -6.31 -7.21
C ALA A 45 -7.47 -5.31 -7.33
N ALA A 46 -7.21 -4.76 -8.53
CA ALA A 46 -6.20 -3.73 -8.73
C ALA A 46 -6.49 -2.45 -7.95
N GLY A 47 -7.75 -1.99 -7.93
CA GLY A 47 -8.17 -0.86 -7.10
C GLY A 47 -7.92 -1.10 -5.61
N LYS A 48 -8.19 -2.32 -5.13
CA LYS A 48 -7.94 -2.72 -3.73
C LYS A 48 -6.46 -2.84 -3.40
N ALA A 49 -5.65 -3.39 -4.30
CA ALA A 49 -4.20 -3.41 -4.16
C ALA A 49 -3.62 -1.98 -4.10
N PHE A 50 -4.12 -1.06 -4.93
CA PHE A 50 -3.74 0.35 -4.87
C PHE A 50 -4.09 1.00 -3.53
N GLN A 51 -5.30 0.76 -3.02
CA GLN A 51 -5.73 1.25 -1.70
C GLN A 51 -4.84 0.70 -0.58
N ALA A 52 -4.54 -0.60 -0.61
CA ALA A 52 -3.64 -1.26 0.33
C ALA A 52 -2.25 -0.60 0.36
N TRP A 53 -1.67 -0.31 -0.82
CA TRP A 53 -0.37 0.34 -0.92
C TRP A 53 -0.38 1.81 -0.49
N ARG A 54 -1.47 2.55 -0.74
CA ARG A 54 -1.62 3.91 -0.18
C ARG A 54 -1.72 3.88 1.35
N ALA A 55 -2.31 2.84 1.92
CA ALA A 55 -2.35 2.62 3.36
C ALA A 55 -0.96 2.30 3.93
N LEU A 56 -0.22 1.39 3.31
CA LEU A 56 1.17 1.10 3.66
C LEU A 56 2.06 2.35 3.58
N LEU A 57 1.97 3.12 2.49
CA LEU A 57 2.74 4.36 2.32
C LEU A 57 2.45 5.37 3.43
N ALA A 58 1.18 5.57 3.80
CA ALA A 58 0.84 6.48 4.90
C ALA A 58 1.44 6.01 6.23
N ALA A 59 1.41 4.70 6.51
CA ALA A 59 2.01 4.11 7.70
C ALA A 59 3.53 4.37 7.73
N LEU A 60 4.23 4.10 6.63
CA LEU A 60 5.67 4.32 6.50
C LEU A 60 6.05 5.81 6.58
N LEU A 61 5.31 6.68 5.90
CA LEU A 61 5.54 8.13 5.95
C LEU A 61 5.37 8.67 7.37
N ARG A 62 4.37 8.18 8.12
CA ARG A 62 4.18 8.57 9.51
C ARG A 62 5.29 8.03 10.41
N LEU A 63 5.67 6.77 10.23
CA LEU A 63 6.73 6.13 11.02
C LEU A 63 8.06 6.86 10.83
N GLU A 64 8.40 7.21 9.59
CA GLU A 64 9.67 7.83 9.23
C GLU A 64 9.63 9.38 9.25
N LEU A 65 8.51 9.99 9.65
CA LEU A 65 8.26 11.43 9.51
C LEU A 65 9.42 12.30 10.04
N GLY A 66 9.98 11.94 11.19
CA GLY A 66 11.14 12.64 11.77
C GLY A 66 12.36 12.62 10.85
N ARG A 67 12.70 11.46 10.27
CA ARG A 67 13.81 11.29 9.32
C ARG A 67 13.50 11.95 7.97
N LEU A 68 12.27 11.85 7.48
CA LEU A 68 11.88 12.50 6.22
C LEU A 68 12.03 14.03 6.30
N LYS A 69 11.73 14.64 7.45
CA LYS A 69 11.93 16.07 7.69
C LYS A 69 13.40 16.52 7.63
N THR A 70 14.35 15.63 7.91
CA THR A 70 15.79 15.95 7.80
C THR A 70 16.31 15.81 6.36
N LEU A 71 15.62 15.04 5.51
CA LEU A 71 15.97 14.84 4.10
C LEU A 71 15.49 16.00 3.21
N VAL A 72 14.37 16.62 3.56
CA VAL A 72 13.85 17.78 2.82
C VAL A 72 14.53 19.08 3.25
N LYS A 73 14.67 20.01 2.31
CA LYS A 73 15.49 21.22 2.50
C LYS A 73 14.69 22.36 3.10
N THR A 74 13.42 22.50 2.72
CA THR A 74 12.61 23.67 3.06
C THR A 74 11.61 23.38 4.18
N ASP A 75 11.26 24.41 4.95
CA ASP A 75 10.22 24.30 5.98
C ASP A 75 8.82 24.07 5.39
N GLU A 76 8.60 24.55 4.17
CA GLU A 76 7.36 24.29 3.43
C GLU A 76 7.20 22.79 3.15
N GLU A 77 8.25 22.12 2.65
CA GLU A 77 8.23 20.67 2.44
C GLU A 77 8.03 19.91 3.76
N ARG A 78 8.67 20.34 4.85
CA ARG A 78 8.50 19.73 6.18
C ARG A 78 7.04 19.81 6.65
N ARG A 79 6.39 20.97 6.49
CA ARG A 79 4.97 21.16 6.82
C ARG A 79 4.05 20.38 5.87
N TRP A 80 4.42 20.29 4.60
CA TRP A 80 3.68 19.53 3.60
C TRP A 80 3.69 18.03 3.90
N LEU A 81 4.82 17.49 4.37
CA LEU A 81 4.92 16.09 4.81
C LEU A 81 3.88 15.77 5.88
N GLU A 82 3.74 16.63 6.89
CA GLU A 82 2.81 16.43 8.01
C GLU A 82 1.35 16.65 7.63
N SER A 83 1.05 17.76 6.96
CA SER A 83 -0.32 18.20 6.70
C SER A 83 -0.95 17.51 5.50
N THR A 84 -0.15 17.03 4.56
CA THR A 84 -0.63 16.53 3.25
C THR A 84 -0.09 15.15 2.92
N ALA A 85 1.23 14.92 2.99
CA ALA A 85 1.79 13.64 2.54
C ALA A 85 1.34 12.47 3.41
N VAL A 86 1.51 12.57 4.73
CA VAL A 86 1.11 11.52 5.69
C VAL A 86 -0.39 11.25 5.67
N PRO A 87 -1.29 12.27 5.71
CA PRO A 87 -2.72 12.02 5.79
C PRO A 87 -3.34 11.63 4.45
N ARG A 88 -2.80 12.15 3.32
CA ARG A 88 -3.46 12.01 2.02
C ARG A 88 -2.74 11.09 1.04
N VAL A 89 -1.43 10.92 1.12
CA VAL A 89 -0.63 10.19 0.11
C VAL A 89 -1.08 10.52 -1.33
N PRO A 90 -0.88 11.76 -1.81
CA PRO A 90 -1.42 12.19 -3.10
C PRO A 90 -0.84 11.35 -4.25
N THR A 91 -1.70 10.79 -5.11
CA THR A 91 -1.29 9.88 -6.19
C THR A 91 -0.19 10.48 -7.08
N GLY A 92 -0.37 11.74 -7.51
CA GLY A 92 0.61 12.46 -8.33
C GLY A 92 1.96 12.73 -7.66
N ARG A 93 2.08 12.50 -6.34
CA ARG A 93 3.33 12.65 -5.58
C ARG A 93 3.88 11.31 -5.07
N MET A 94 3.22 10.18 -5.33
CA MET A 94 3.65 8.87 -4.82
C MET A 94 5.07 8.50 -5.25
N LYS A 95 5.49 8.78 -6.48
CA LYS A 95 6.88 8.54 -6.93
C LYS A 95 7.90 9.34 -6.11
N THR A 96 7.61 10.61 -5.79
CA THR A 96 8.47 11.43 -4.94
C THR A 96 8.53 10.89 -3.52
N LEU A 97 7.38 10.51 -2.96
CA LEU A 97 7.30 9.94 -1.61
C LEU A 97 8.02 8.60 -1.51
N ALA A 98 7.95 7.76 -2.55
CA ALA A 98 8.67 6.49 -2.62
C ALA A 98 10.20 6.70 -2.56
N ARG A 99 10.73 7.66 -3.31
CA ARG A 99 12.17 7.99 -3.30
C ARG A 99 12.63 8.50 -1.94
N LEU A 100 11.85 9.37 -1.30
CA LEU A 100 12.15 9.82 0.07
C LEU A 100 12.15 8.64 1.06
N LEU A 101 11.23 7.70 0.92
CA LEU A 101 11.21 6.48 1.75
C LEU A 101 12.43 5.59 1.47
N GLU A 102 12.91 5.50 0.23
CA GLU A 102 14.17 4.80 -0.10
C GLU A 102 15.38 5.44 0.57
N GLU A 103 15.49 6.77 0.54
CA GLU A 103 16.53 7.51 1.27
C GLU A 103 16.39 7.34 2.80
N ALA A 104 15.16 7.10 3.28
CA ALA A 104 14.86 6.73 4.65
C ALA A 104 15.13 5.24 4.98
N GLY A 105 15.64 4.45 4.05
CA GLY A 105 16.03 3.04 4.24
C GLY A 105 15.03 2.01 3.75
N HIS A 106 13.93 2.41 3.11
CA HIS A 106 12.94 1.50 2.52
C HIS A 106 13.26 1.22 1.06
N GLY A 107 14.36 0.50 0.79
CA GLY A 107 14.81 0.19 -0.57
C GLY A 107 13.75 -0.46 -1.45
N GLY A 108 13.78 -0.16 -2.76
CA GLY A 108 12.90 -0.73 -3.78
C GLY A 108 11.48 -0.14 -3.83
N MET A 109 11.15 0.83 -2.96
CA MET A 109 9.81 1.45 -2.96
C MET A 109 9.46 2.12 -4.29
N SER A 110 10.42 2.71 -5.00
CA SER A 110 10.17 3.38 -6.28
C SER A 110 9.72 2.39 -7.35
N LEU A 111 10.26 1.16 -7.34
CA LEU A 111 9.89 0.10 -8.28
C LEU A 111 8.45 -0.35 -8.02
N TRP A 112 8.12 -0.66 -6.77
CA TRP A 112 6.78 -1.14 -6.43
C TRP A 112 5.71 -0.06 -6.60
N VAL A 113 6.03 1.20 -6.28
CA VAL A 113 5.11 2.32 -6.52
C VAL A 113 4.87 2.54 -8.02
N ALA A 114 5.83 2.22 -8.89
CA ALA A 114 5.59 2.26 -10.34
C ALA A 114 4.53 1.22 -10.75
N VAL A 115 4.68 -0.04 -10.33
CA VAL A 115 3.71 -1.11 -10.60
C VAL A 115 2.32 -0.76 -10.04
N ILE A 116 2.27 -0.20 -8.83
CA ILE A 116 1.01 0.23 -8.21
C ILE A 116 0.32 1.36 -8.97
N LEU A 117 1.08 2.25 -9.62
CA LEU A 117 0.51 3.28 -10.48
C LEU A 117 0.01 2.68 -11.80
N ASP A 118 0.68 1.67 -12.35
CA ASP A 118 0.17 0.96 -13.52
C ASP A 118 -1.15 0.23 -13.19
N LEU A 119 -1.24 -0.41 -12.03
CA LEU A 119 -2.47 -1.02 -11.50
C LEU A 119 -3.57 0.02 -11.21
N HIS A 120 -3.18 1.23 -10.79
CA HIS A 120 -4.13 2.32 -10.60
C HIS A 120 -4.81 2.69 -11.91
N ASP A 121 -4.06 2.77 -13.02
CA ASP A 121 -4.63 3.10 -14.32
C ASP A 121 -5.48 1.92 -14.84
N TYR A 122 -5.02 0.69 -14.63
CA TYR A 122 -5.76 -0.53 -14.96
C TYR A 122 -7.14 -0.62 -14.30
N GLN A 123 -7.31 -0.16 -13.05
CA GLN A 123 -8.62 -0.25 -12.38
C GLN A 123 -9.71 0.52 -13.17
N TYR A 124 -9.34 1.63 -13.81
CA TYR A 124 -10.27 2.48 -14.57
C TYR A 124 -10.42 2.02 -16.02
N HIS A 125 -9.33 1.57 -16.65
CA HIS A 125 -9.31 1.27 -18.09
C HIS A 125 -9.48 -0.21 -18.42
N GLY A 126 -9.11 -1.11 -17.51
CA GLY A 126 -9.12 -2.55 -17.76
C GLY A 126 -8.06 -2.98 -18.76
N LEU A 127 -8.34 -4.06 -19.49
CA LEU A 127 -7.42 -4.59 -20.50
C LEU A 127 -7.29 -3.62 -21.66
N ASP A 128 -6.05 -3.41 -22.10
CA ASP A 128 -5.72 -2.51 -23.19
C ASP A 128 -4.63 -3.12 -24.07
N LEU A 129 -5.04 -3.60 -25.25
CA LEU A 129 -4.11 -4.16 -26.23
C LEU A 129 -3.21 -3.09 -26.87
N SER A 130 -3.65 -1.83 -26.88
CA SER A 130 -2.87 -0.72 -27.45
C SER A 130 -1.77 -0.23 -26.49
N GLY A 131 -1.98 -0.40 -25.18
CA GLY A 131 -1.06 0.06 -24.15
C GLY A 131 -1.14 1.56 -23.82
N GLU A 132 -2.10 2.27 -24.42
CA GLU A 132 -2.24 3.73 -24.34
C GLU A 132 -2.81 4.19 -23.00
N LEU A 133 -3.81 3.49 -22.48
CA LEU A 133 -4.55 3.81 -21.25
C LEU A 133 -4.22 2.86 -20.11
N SER A 134 -3.82 1.62 -20.41
CA SER A 134 -3.36 0.66 -19.41
C SER A 134 -2.17 -0.16 -19.90
N LYS A 135 -1.30 -0.59 -18.98
CA LYS A 135 -0.14 -1.44 -19.29
C LYS A 135 -0.47 -2.92 -19.43
N TYR A 136 -1.72 -3.31 -19.16
CA TYR A 136 -2.11 -4.71 -19.13
C TYR A 136 -2.90 -5.11 -20.37
N ALA A 137 -2.27 -5.89 -21.24
CA ALA A 137 -2.92 -6.49 -22.40
C ALA A 137 -3.71 -7.77 -22.03
N THR A 138 -3.30 -8.47 -20.96
CA THR A 138 -3.89 -9.75 -20.54
C THR A 138 -4.36 -9.71 -19.09
N ARG A 139 -5.28 -10.62 -18.72
CA ARG A 139 -5.72 -10.74 -17.32
C ARG A 139 -4.63 -11.35 -16.47
N GLU A 140 -3.86 -12.26 -17.06
CA GLU A 140 -2.78 -13.01 -16.46
C GLU A 140 -1.69 -12.05 -15.94
N ASP A 141 -1.29 -11.07 -16.75
CA ASP A 141 -0.33 -10.03 -16.35
C ASP A 141 -0.87 -9.19 -15.18
N ALA A 142 -2.14 -8.78 -15.24
CA ALA A 142 -2.76 -8.01 -14.17
C ALA A 142 -2.88 -8.81 -12.86
N VAL A 143 -3.22 -10.10 -12.95
CA VAL A 143 -3.27 -11.00 -11.79
C VAL A 143 -1.87 -11.21 -11.20
N ALA A 144 -0.84 -11.37 -12.04
CA ALA A 144 0.54 -11.55 -11.60
C ALA A 144 1.05 -10.32 -10.85
N ASP A 145 0.83 -9.12 -11.38
CA ASP A 145 1.24 -7.87 -10.73
C ASP A 145 0.46 -7.63 -9.44
N VAL A 146 -0.87 -7.79 -9.45
CA VAL A 146 -1.68 -7.68 -8.22
C VAL A 146 -1.16 -8.67 -7.16
N THR A 147 -0.87 -9.90 -7.52
CA THR A 147 -0.36 -10.89 -6.56
C THR A 147 1.02 -10.47 -6.02
N SER A 148 1.94 -10.09 -6.91
CA SER A 148 3.31 -9.69 -6.56
C SER A 148 3.36 -8.49 -5.61
N VAL A 149 2.53 -7.46 -5.86
CA VAL A 149 2.48 -6.28 -4.99
C VAL A 149 1.88 -6.60 -3.62
N LEU A 150 0.96 -7.56 -3.52
CA LEU A 150 0.37 -7.97 -2.24
C LEU A 150 1.34 -8.83 -1.42
N GLU A 151 2.14 -9.69 -2.07
CA GLU A 151 3.21 -10.42 -1.41
C GLU A 151 4.28 -9.47 -0.85
N GLU A 152 4.68 -8.46 -1.64
CA GLU A 152 5.62 -7.45 -1.16
C GLU A 152 5.04 -6.63 -0.02
N LEU A 153 3.76 -6.24 -0.10
CA LEU A 153 3.08 -5.56 0.99
C LEU A 153 3.12 -6.39 2.28
N ALA A 154 2.86 -7.70 2.19
CA ALA A 154 2.92 -8.59 3.35
C ALA A 154 4.34 -8.67 3.94
N ARG A 155 5.38 -8.76 3.09
CA ARG A 155 6.80 -8.74 3.53
C ARG A 155 7.15 -7.43 4.24
N ARG A 156 6.74 -6.29 3.68
CA ARG A 156 6.99 -4.97 4.27
C ARG A 156 6.24 -4.77 5.58
N ALA A 157 4.98 -5.20 5.65
CA ALA A 157 4.18 -5.15 6.86
C ALA A 157 4.83 -5.98 7.99
N GLU A 158 5.30 -7.17 7.67
CA GLU A 158 6.03 -8.02 8.63
C GLU A 158 7.34 -7.37 9.11
N ALA A 159 8.09 -6.71 8.22
CA ALA A 159 9.33 -6.04 8.59
C ALA A 159 9.13 -4.86 9.56
N LEU A 160 7.90 -4.39 9.76
CA LEU A 160 7.57 -3.38 10.77
C LEU A 160 7.34 -3.97 12.16
N ARG A 161 7.31 -5.30 12.30
CA ARG A 161 7.23 -5.98 13.59
C ARG A 161 8.38 -5.53 14.49
N GLY A 162 8.05 -5.12 15.73
CA GLY A 162 9.02 -4.58 16.69
C GLY A 162 9.41 -3.11 16.49
N ARG A 163 9.00 -2.48 15.38
CA ARG A 163 9.19 -1.03 15.13
C ARG A 163 7.97 -0.19 15.49
N ILE A 164 6.81 -0.84 15.61
CA ILE A 164 5.53 -0.22 15.94
C ILE A 164 4.84 -1.00 17.06
N LYS A 165 3.80 -0.39 17.65
CA LYS A 165 2.85 -1.14 18.45
C LYS A 165 2.20 -2.20 17.57
N TRP A 166 2.32 -3.46 17.98
CA TRP A 166 1.86 -4.61 17.21
C TRP A 166 0.73 -5.31 17.95
N SER A 167 -0.51 -5.06 17.57
CA SER A 167 -1.66 -5.75 18.15
C SER A 167 -1.84 -7.17 17.63
N GLY A 168 -2.59 -7.97 18.39
CA GLY A 168 -3.06 -9.27 17.93
C GLY A 168 -4.03 -9.19 16.75
N GLU A 169 -4.62 -8.02 16.46
CA GLU A 169 -5.41 -7.83 15.23
C GLU A 169 -4.51 -7.70 14.00
N LEU A 170 -3.44 -6.91 14.08
CA LEU A 170 -2.40 -6.87 13.03
C LEU A 170 -1.79 -8.24 12.78
N GLU A 171 -1.45 -8.99 13.84
CA GLU A 171 -0.92 -10.36 13.72
C GLU A 171 -1.85 -11.24 12.89
N ARG A 172 -3.13 -11.31 13.31
CA ARG A 172 -4.12 -12.15 12.64
C ARG A 172 -4.35 -11.72 11.19
N ALA A 173 -4.43 -10.41 10.92
CA ALA A 173 -4.61 -9.90 9.56
C ALA A 173 -3.44 -10.28 8.64
N LEU A 174 -2.20 -10.17 9.13
CA LEU A 174 -1.02 -10.57 8.36
C LEU A 174 -0.97 -12.08 8.12
N GLU A 175 -1.26 -12.89 9.14
CA GLU A 175 -1.31 -14.35 9.00
C GLU A 175 -2.39 -14.80 8.00
N GLU A 176 -3.59 -14.21 8.07
CA GLU A 176 -4.69 -14.48 7.15
C GLU A 176 -4.28 -14.15 5.71
N LEU A 177 -3.67 -12.97 5.48
CA LEU A 177 -3.19 -12.54 4.17
C LEU A 177 -2.14 -13.52 3.62
N LYS A 178 -1.14 -13.88 4.42
CA LYS A 178 -0.10 -14.84 4.02
C LYS A 178 -0.68 -16.19 3.64
N ARG A 179 -1.60 -16.74 4.45
CA ARG A 179 -2.28 -18.01 4.14
C ARG A 179 -3.09 -17.91 2.84
N ALA A 180 -3.74 -16.78 2.58
CA ALA A 180 -4.49 -16.55 1.34
C ALA A 180 -3.58 -16.48 0.11
N LEU A 181 -2.40 -15.85 0.22
CA LEU A 181 -1.39 -15.81 -0.85
C LEU A 181 -0.83 -17.20 -1.15
N THR A 182 -0.46 -17.98 -0.12
CA THR A 182 0.08 -19.34 -0.32
C THR A 182 -0.91 -20.28 -1.01
N ARG A 183 -2.21 -20.19 -0.69
CA ARG A 183 -3.24 -21.02 -1.36
C ARG A 183 -3.41 -20.75 -2.85
N ARG A 184 -2.96 -19.59 -3.34
CA ARG A 184 -3.05 -19.21 -4.76
C ARG A 184 -1.81 -19.58 -5.57
N ALA A 185 -0.69 -19.84 -4.91
CA ALA A 185 0.54 -20.29 -5.56
C ALA A 185 0.52 -21.80 -5.88
N GLN A 186 -0.48 -22.54 -5.36
CA GLN A 186 -0.74 -23.95 -5.61
C GLN A 186 -1.83 -24.12 -6.66
#